data_AF-A0A9E3W1P6-F1
#
_entry.id   AF-A0A9E3W1P6-F1
#
_cell.length_a   1.000
_cell.length_b   1.000
_cell.length_c   1.000
_cell.angle_alpha   90.00
_cell.angle_beta   90.00
_cell.angle_gamma   90.00
#
_symmetry.space_group_name_H-M   'P 1'
#
loop_
_entity.id
_entity.type
_entity.pdbx_description
1 polymer ?
#
loop_
_entity_poly.entity_id
_entity_poly.type
_entity_poly.pdbx_seq_one_letter_code
_entity_poly.pdbx_strand_id
1 'polypeptide(L)'
;KLGRKLTSFELDNLFLAFEQLPLWVPLIEKMASRDLAFRDVLHQQLEDYIGAVPAEDFERFLGEKSKELAERLEEAKDVFKRLKERE
;
A
#
# COMPACT_ATOMS: atom_id res chain seq x y z
N LYS A 1 -37.21 16.44 21.32
CA LYS A 1 -35.88 16.96 20.91
C LYS A 1 -35.58 18.24 21.70
N LEU A 2 -34.38 18.39 22.26
CA LEU A 2 -34.00 19.50 23.15
C LEU A 2 -33.64 20.81 22.42
N GLY A 3 -33.64 20.84 21.07
CA GLY A 3 -33.42 22.07 20.28
C GLY A 3 -31.99 22.63 20.29
N ARG A 4 -31.07 22.04 21.05
CA ARG A 4 -29.64 22.39 21.10
C ARG A 4 -28.77 21.46 20.25
N LYS A 5 -27.54 21.88 19.95
CA LYS A 5 -26.50 21.02 19.35
C LYS A 5 -26.12 19.89 20.32
N LEU A 6 -25.71 18.76 19.75
CA LEU A 6 -25.23 17.60 20.52
C LEU A 6 -23.87 17.92 21.16
N THR A 7 -23.65 17.37 22.35
CA THR A 7 -22.32 17.33 22.96
C THR A 7 -21.50 16.16 22.37
N SER A 8 -20.19 16.16 22.57
CA SER A 8 -19.32 15.06 22.11
C SER A 8 -19.78 13.71 22.67
N PHE A 9 -20.05 13.63 23.97
CA PHE A 9 -20.52 12.41 24.62
C PHE A 9 -21.87 11.91 24.08
N GLU A 10 -22.79 12.83 23.77
CA GLU A 10 -24.08 12.45 23.16
C GLU A 10 -23.90 11.92 21.74
N LEU A 11 -22.95 12.49 20.99
CA LEU A 11 -22.59 12.05 19.66
C LEU A 11 -21.93 10.66 19.68
N ASP A 12 -21.00 10.43 20.61
CA ASP A 12 -20.33 9.13 20.79
C ASP A 12 -21.34 8.03 21.13
N ASN A 13 -22.26 8.29 22.05
CA ASN A 13 -23.33 7.35 22.39
C ASN A 13 -24.25 7.06 21.20
N LEU A 14 -24.49 8.06 20.34
CA LEU A 14 -25.29 7.89 19.14
C LEU A 14 -24.57 7.01 18.10
N PHE A 15 -23.26 7.18 17.94
CA PHE A 15 -22.46 6.30 17.09
C PHE A 15 -22.40 4.87 17.61
N LEU A 16 -22.21 4.67 18.92
CA LEU A 16 -22.23 3.34 19.53
C LEU A 16 -23.57 2.63 19.32
N ALA A 17 -24.68 3.34 19.50
CA ALA A 17 -26.01 2.79 19.24
C ALA A 17 -26.24 2.48 17.75
N PHE A 18 -25.68 3.30 16.86
CA PHE A 18 -25.77 3.11 15.42
C PHE A 18 -24.99 1.89 14.93
N GLU A 19 -23.76 1.68 15.44
CA GLU A 19 -22.90 0.55 15.10
C GLU A 19 -23.52 -0.81 15.50
N GLN A 20 -24.31 -0.84 16.56
CA GLN A 20 -24.96 -2.05 17.06
C GLN A 20 -26.21 -2.46 16.25
N LEU A 21 -26.63 -1.67 15.25
CA LEU A 21 -27.81 -2.03 14.46
C LEU A 21 -27.48 -3.23 13.52
N PRO A 22 -28.32 -4.28 13.52
CA PRO A 22 -28.08 -5.50 12.73
C PRO A 22 -27.91 -5.28 11.22
N LEU A 23 -28.45 -4.17 10.70
CA LEU A 23 -28.35 -3.79 9.28
C LEU A 23 -26.90 -3.54 8.84
N TRP A 24 -26.01 -3.11 9.75
CA TRP A 24 -24.64 -2.72 9.43
C TRP A 24 -23.63 -3.85 9.61
N VAL A 25 -23.97 -4.89 10.36
CA VAL A 25 -23.11 -6.07 10.56
C VAL A 25 -22.64 -6.68 9.23
N PRO A 26 -23.51 -6.90 8.22
CA PRO A 26 -23.07 -7.44 6.93
C PRO A 26 -22.17 -6.49 6.12
N LEU A 27 -22.24 -5.18 6.36
CA LEU A 27 -21.43 -4.18 5.65
C LEU A 27 -20.01 -4.12 6.23
N ILE A 28 -19.90 -4.24 7.56
CA ILE A 28 -18.62 -4.40 8.28
C ILE A 28 -17.96 -5.70 7.82
N GLU A 29 -18.72 -6.80 7.80
CA GLU A 29 -18.23 -8.10 7.38
C GLU A 29 -17.91 -8.17 5.88
N LYS A 30 -18.59 -7.44 4.98
CA LYS A 30 -18.27 -7.45 3.54
C LYS A 30 -16.96 -6.74 3.20
N MET A 31 -16.57 -5.72 3.96
CA MET A 31 -15.24 -5.10 3.81
C MET A 31 -14.12 -5.96 4.39
N ALA A 32 -14.41 -6.71 5.47
CA ALA A 32 -13.44 -7.59 6.11
C ALA A 32 -13.34 -8.98 5.46
N SER A 33 -14.43 -9.56 4.96
CA SER A 33 -14.48 -10.96 4.48
C SER A 33 -13.70 -11.21 3.20
N ARG A 34 -13.66 -10.25 2.27
CA ARG A 34 -12.86 -10.37 1.06
C ARG A 34 -11.37 -10.36 1.40
N ASP A 35 -10.92 -9.40 2.21
CA ASP A 35 -9.53 -9.30 2.65
C ASP A 35 -9.13 -10.44 3.60
N LEU A 36 -10.02 -10.86 4.50
CA LEU A 36 -9.80 -11.98 5.42
C LEU A 36 -9.66 -13.29 4.66
N ALA A 37 -10.53 -13.55 3.67
CA ALA A 37 -10.40 -14.70 2.80
C ALA A 37 -9.07 -14.68 2.03
N PHE A 38 -8.57 -13.52 1.59
CA PHE A 38 -7.26 -13.44 0.94
C PHE A 38 -6.07 -13.51 1.91
N ARG A 39 -6.23 -13.10 3.18
CA ARG A 39 -5.18 -13.20 4.21
C ARG A 39 -5.01 -14.62 4.75
N ASP A 40 -6.10 -15.38 4.85
CA ASP A 40 -6.08 -16.77 5.34
C ASP A 40 -5.82 -17.81 4.24
N VAL A 41 -5.75 -17.40 2.97
CA VAL A 41 -5.31 -18.29 1.88
C VAL A 41 -3.79 -18.45 1.98
N LEU A 42 -3.38 -19.47 2.74
CA LEU A 42 -2.00 -19.93 2.79
C LEU A 42 -1.57 -20.42 1.39
N HIS A 43 -0.84 -19.59 0.66
CA HIS A 43 -0.23 -19.98 -0.60
C HIS A 43 1.04 -20.79 -0.34
N GLN A 44 0.90 -22.05 0.09
CA GLN A 44 2.02 -22.99 0.30
C GLN A 44 2.93 -23.10 -0.93
N GLN A 45 2.34 -22.99 -2.12
CA GLN A 45 3.10 -23.02 -3.38
C GLN A 45 3.97 -21.78 -3.61
N LEU A 46 3.66 -20.64 -2.96
CA LEU A 46 4.46 -19.41 -3.05
C LEU A 46 5.50 -19.31 -1.92
N GLU A 47 5.36 -20.10 -0.85
CA GLU A 47 6.28 -20.10 0.29
C GLU A 47 7.72 -20.35 -0.16
N ASP A 48 7.92 -21.32 -1.06
CA ASP A 48 9.24 -21.64 -1.63
C ASP A 48 9.81 -20.54 -2.56
N TYR A 49 8.97 -19.62 -3.04
CA TYR A 49 9.36 -18.52 -3.93
C TYR A 49 9.46 -17.17 -3.21
N ILE A 50 8.96 -17.07 -1.97
CA ILE A 50 9.07 -15.88 -1.12
C ILE A 50 10.33 -16.07 -0.26
N GLY A 51 11.48 -15.72 -0.84
CA GLY A 51 12.78 -15.79 -0.18
C GLY A 51 13.58 -14.50 -0.34
N ALA A 52 14.59 -14.32 0.51
CA ALA A 52 15.55 -13.23 0.32
C ALA A 52 16.27 -13.43 -1.02
N VAL A 53 16.36 -12.37 -1.83
CA VAL A 53 17.09 -12.40 -3.10
C VAL A 53 18.58 -12.63 -2.80
N PRO A 54 19.23 -13.64 -3.40
CA PRO A 54 20.66 -13.87 -3.24
C PRO A 54 21.45 -12.61 -3.62
N ALA A 55 22.56 -12.33 -2.92
CA ALA A 55 23.39 -11.15 -3.20
C ALA A 55 23.90 -11.12 -4.65
N GLU A 56 24.20 -12.29 -5.22
CA GLU A 56 24.64 -12.44 -6.61
C GLU A 56 23.54 -12.07 -7.61
N ASP A 57 22.31 -12.48 -7.36
CA ASP A 57 21.15 -12.10 -8.18
C ASP A 57 20.77 -10.64 -7.98
N PHE A 58 20.87 -10.12 -6.76
CA PHE A 58 20.71 -8.70 -6.48
C PHE A 58 21.71 -7.89 -7.29
N GLU A 59 23.00 -8.24 -7.27
CA GLU A 59 24.02 -7.49 -8.00
C GLU A 59 23.81 -7.60 -9.53
N ARG A 60 23.45 -8.79 -10.02
CA ARG A 60 23.21 -9.04 -11.45
C ARG A 60 21.99 -8.29 -12.00
N PHE A 61 20.89 -8.20 -11.24
CA PHE A 61 19.63 -7.64 -11.73
C PHE A 61 19.36 -6.21 -11.26
N LEU A 62 19.76 -5.90 -10.03
CA LEU A 62 19.54 -4.63 -9.36
C LEU A 62 20.84 -3.85 -9.16
N GLY A 63 21.99 -4.46 -8.92
CA GLY A 63 23.26 -3.77 -8.60
C GLY A 63 23.61 -2.64 -9.56
N GLU A 64 23.68 -2.93 -10.87
CA GLU A 64 23.94 -1.89 -11.88
C GLU A 64 22.83 -0.84 -11.98
N LYS A 65 21.57 -1.21 -11.72
CA LYS A 65 20.40 -0.31 -11.80
C LYS A 65 20.15 0.46 -10.50
N SER A 66 20.72 -0.02 -9.40
CA SER A 66 20.68 0.49 -8.03
C SER A 66 21.76 1.53 -7.80
N LYS A 67 22.64 1.79 -8.78
CA LYS A 67 23.46 3.00 -8.80
C LYS A 67 22.61 4.20 -8.43
N GLU A 68 23.14 5.04 -7.55
CA GLU A 68 22.45 6.22 -7.06
C GLU A 68 22.02 7.06 -8.27
N LEU A 69 20.78 7.58 -8.27
CA LEU A 69 20.20 8.31 -9.41
C LEU A 69 21.14 9.43 -9.91
N ALA A 70 21.93 10.00 -8.99
CA ALA A 70 22.94 11.01 -9.27
C ALA A 70 24.07 10.51 -10.19
N GLU A 71 24.61 9.32 -9.95
CA GLU A 71 25.66 8.73 -10.79
C GLU A 71 25.14 8.44 -12.20
N ARG A 72 23.90 7.93 -12.29
CA ARG A 72 23.22 7.67 -13.56
C ARG A 72 22.96 8.96 -14.36
N LEU A 73 22.65 10.06 -13.67
CA LEU A 73 22.47 11.37 -14.27
C LEU A 73 23.78 11.93 -14.84
N GLU A 74 24.91 11.75 -14.14
CA GLU A 74 26.20 12.19 -14.66
C GLU A 74 26.71 11.34 -15.82
N GLU A 75 26.55 10.02 -15.78
CA GLU A 75 26.88 9.15 -16.92
C GLU A 75 26.06 9.52 -18.18
N ALA A 76 24.78 9.90 -18.00
CA ALA A 76 23.88 10.25 -19.10
C ALA A 76 23.96 11.73 -19.55
N LYS A 77 24.72 12.58 -18.86
CA LYS A 77 24.75 14.04 -19.08
C LYS A 77 25.14 14.44 -20.49
N ASP A 78 26.12 13.76 -21.07
CA ASP A 78 26.56 14.03 -22.44
C ASP A 78 25.51 13.62 -23.47
N VAL A 79 24.71 12.58 -23.18
CA VAL A 79 23.58 12.18 -24.01
C VAL A 79 22.50 13.26 -23.97
N PHE A 80 22.14 13.74 -22.77
CA PHE A 80 21.16 14.82 -22.60
C PHE A 80 21.61 16.11 -23.27
N LYS A 81 22.91 16.46 -23.20
CA LYS A 81 23.47 17.63 -23.87
C LYS A 81 23.35 17.52 -25.40
N ARG A 82 23.67 16.37 -25.97
CA ARG A 82 23.50 16.12 -27.42
C ARG A 82 22.05 16.13 -27.88
N LEU A 83 21.13 15.61 -27.07
CA LEU A 83 19.70 15.64 -27.38
C LEU A 83 19.14 17.06 -27.33
N LYS A 84 19.58 17.87 -26.37
CA LYS A 84 19.21 19.29 -26.24
C LYS A 84 19.71 20.15 -27.41
N GLU A 85 20.87 19.83 -27.98
CA GLU A 85 21.43 20.54 -29.16
C GLU A 85 20.79 20.12 -30.49
N ARG A 86 19.92 19.10 -30.49
CA ARG A 86 19.20 18.60 -31.67
C ARG A 86 17.77 19.14 -31.81
N GLU A 87 17.30 19.92 -30.84
CA GLU A 87 16.10 20.77 -30.96
C GLU A 87 16.49 22.23 -31.23
#